data_AF-A0A7Y1Y2G9-F1
#
_entry.id   AF-A0A7Y1Y2G9-F1
#
_cell.length_a   1.000
_cell.length_b   1.000
_cell.length_c   1.000
_cell.angle_alpha   90.00
_cell.angle_beta   90.00
_cell.angle_gamma   90.00
#
_symmetry.space_group_name_H-M   'P 1'
#
loop_
_entity.id
_entity.type
_entity.pdbx_description
1 polymer ?
#
loop_
_entity_poly.entity_id
_entity_poly.type
_entity_poly.pdbx_seq_one_letter_code
_entity_poly.pdbx_strand_id
1 'polypeptide(L)'
;MKPLLSILSIVLILSNCKPSDPDVVTVKKVVDGDTFITTQNETIRLIGIDAPEKQRYAEEAELFAAESTYFLDSLISGQRVKLMFDVETYDVYDRTLAYVFTEDSVFVNEHMLKNGMAYNFPFAPNLKYAFQFKQTERKARKSKVGIWNPELK
;
A
#
# COMPACT_ATOMS: atom_id res chain seq x y z
N MET A 1 41.60 -12.44 59.91
CA MET A 1 41.88 -12.51 58.46
C MET A 1 40.89 -13.46 57.79
N LYS A 2 40.03 -12.93 56.92
CA LYS A 2 39.35 -13.56 55.75
C LYS A 2 38.25 -12.59 55.26
N PRO A 3 38.43 -11.83 54.16
CA PRO A 3 37.31 -11.12 53.55
C PRO A 3 36.59 -12.07 52.59
N LEU A 4 35.27 -12.18 52.78
CA LEU A 4 34.35 -12.91 51.92
C LEU A 4 34.09 -12.05 50.67
N LEU A 5 34.61 -12.45 49.51
CA LEU A 5 34.26 -11.81 48.24
C LEU A 5 32.85 -12.24 47.85
N SER A 6 31.90 -11.31 47.90
CA SER A 6 30.59 -11.45 47.28
C SER A 6 30.71 -10.95 45.83
N ILE A 7 30.65 -11.87 44.87
CA ILE A 7 30.63 -11.55 43.44
C ILE A 7 29.19 -11.18 43.08
N LEU A 8 28.93 -9.89 42.95
CA LEU A 8 27.66 -9.37 42.46
C LEU A 8 27.61 -9.62 40.94
N SER A 9 27.00 -10.73 40.52
CA SER A 9 26.72 -10.99 39.11
C SER A 9 25.65 -10.03 38.61
N ILE A 10 26.08 -8.96 37.94
CA ILE A 10 25.21 -8.06 37.18
C ILE A 10 24.71 -8.84 35.96
N VAL A 11 23.47 -9.30 36.00
CA VAL A 11 22.77 -9.86 34.83
C VAL A 11 22.36 -8.69 33.95
N LEU A 12 23.13 -8.43 32.90
CA LEU A 12 22.80 -7.46 31.86
C LEU A 12 21.67 -8.06 31.00
N ILE A 13 20.42 -7.72 31.29
CA ILE A 13 19.28 -8.06 30.44
C ILE A 13 19.38 -7.18 29.20
N LEU A 14 20.04 -7.68 28.15
CA LEU A 14 20.01 -7.09 26.82
C LEU A 14 18.57 -7.22 26.29
N SER A 15 17.75 -6.19 26.53
CA SER A 15 16.48 -6.05 25.83
C SER A 15 16.78 -5.94 24.34
N ASN A 16 16.49 -7.01 23.60
CA ASN A 16 16.54 -7.06 22.15
C ASN A 16 15.37 -6.23 21.58
N CYS A 17 15.44 -4.91 21.74
CA CYS A 17 14.53 -4.00 21.06
C CYS A 17 15.00 -3.90 19.62
N LYS A 18 14.50 -4.78 18.74
CA LYS A 18 14.68 -4.65 17.30
C LYS A 18 14.09 -3.30 16.89
N PRO A 19 14.85 -2.37 16.29
CA PRO A 19 14.28 -1.14 15.76
C PRO A 19 13.20 -1.52 14.76
N SER A 20 11.96 -1.07 15.00
CA SER A 20 10.93 -1.09 13.98
C SER A 20 11.40 -0.17 12.85
N ASP A 21 11.53 -0.71 11.63
CA ASP A 21 11.70 0.10 10.43
C ASP A 21 10.49 1.06 10.36
N PRO A 22 10.69 2.40 10.48
CA PRO A 22 9.58 3.35 10.55
C PRO A 22 8.70 3.31 9.29
N ASP A 23 9.24 2.78 8.19
CA ASP A 23 8.53 2.66 6.92
C ASP A 23 7.70 1.36 6.84
N VAL A 24 7.68 0.51 7.87
CA VAL A 24 6.89 -0.72 7.89
C VAL A 24 5.69 -0.59 8.82
N VAL A 25 4.50 -0.66 8.26
CA VAL A 25 3.22 -0.49 8.96
C VAL A 25 2.39 -1.77 8.90
N THR A 26 1.46 -1.94 9.85
CA THR A 26 0.45 -3.01 9.79
C THR A 26 -0.86 -2.45 9.26
N VAL A 27 -1.42 -3.10 8.24
CA VAL A 27 -2.71 -2.73 7.65
C VAL A 27 -3.83 -3.15 8.59
N LYS A 28 -4.65 -2.19 9.02
CA LYS A 28 -5.83 -2.41 9.87
C LYS A 28 -7.07 -2.73 9.05
N LYS A 29 -7.31 -1.96 7.98
CA LYS A 29 -8.41 -2.18 7.04
C LYS A 29 -8.15 -1.47 5.72
N VAL A 30 -8.71 -1.99 4.64
CA VAL A 30 -8.81 -1.29 3.36
C VAL A 30 -10.08 -0.43 3.35
N VAL A 31 -9.97 0.79 2.81
CA VAL A 31 -11.09 1.74 2.71
C VAL A 31 -11.76 1.60 1.34
N ASP A 32 -10.94 1.61 0.29
CA ASP A 32 -11.34 1.44 -1.12
C ASP A 32 -10.16 0.86 -1.92
N GLY A 33 -10.26 0.84 -3.25
CA GLY A 33 -9.27 0.25 -4.14
C GLY A 33 -7.89 0.93 -4.18
N ASP A 34 -7.70 2.06 -3.50
CA ASP A 34 -6.40 2.74 -3.48
C ASP A 34 -6.05 3.40 -2.14
N THR A 35 -6.87 3.18 -1.11
CA THR A 35 -6.71 3.76 0.22
C THR A 35 -6.86 2.69 1.30
N PHE A 36 -5.97 2.69 2.30
CA PHE A 36 -6.08 1.83 3.49
C PHE A 36 -5.69 2.58 4.76
N ILE A 37 -6.03 2.01 5.91
CA ILE A 37 -5.73 2.57 7.23
C ILE A 37 -4.81 1.62 7.99
N THR A 38 -3.79 2.17 8.66
CA THR A 38 -2.85 1.42 9.50
C THR A 38 -3.40 1.16 10.90
N THR A 39 -2.76 0.27 11.67
CA THR A 39 -3.12 0.06 13.09
C THR A 39 -2.88 1.29 13.96
N GLN A 40 -2.05 2.23 13.51
CA GLN A 40 -1.83 3.55 14.13
C GLN A 40 -2.88 4.59 13.72
N ASN A 41 -3.92 4.20 12.96
CA ASN A 41 -4.95 5.07 12.39
C ASN A 41 -4.43 6.13 11.39
N GLU A 42 -3.29 5.85 10.75
CA GLU A 42 -2.82 6.64 9.62
C GLU A 42 -3.55 6.20 8.35
N THR A 43 -3.97 7.15 7.50
CA THR A 43 -4.60 6.86 6.21
C THR A 43 -3.56 6.93 5.12
N ILE A 44 -3.37 5.84 4.39
CA ILE A 44 -2.40 5.73 3.31
C ILE A 44 -3.13 5.73 1.97
N ARG A 45 -2.73 6.62 1.05
CA ARG A 45 -3.19 6.69 -0.34
C ARG A 45 -2.09 6.21 -1.28
N LEU A 46 -2.41 5.24 -2.12
CA LEU A 46 -1.48 4.63 -3.08
C LEU A 46 -1.09 5.64 -4.18
N ILE A 47 0.19 6.03 -4.24
CA ILE A 47 0.67 6.96 -5.26
C ILE A 47 0.48 6.39 -6.68
N GLY A 48 0.08 7.26 -7.62
CA GLY A 48 0.16 7.01 -9.06
C GLY A 48 -0.97 6.15 -9.64
N ILE A 49 -1.95 5.76 -8.82
CA ILE A 49 -3.12 4.98 -9.25
C ILE A 49 -4.42 5.62 -8.73
N ASP A 50 -5.53 5.37 -9.42
CA ASP A 50 -6.87 5.80 -9.01
C ASP A 50 -7.84 4.64 -9.20
N ALA A 51 -8.50 4.20 -8.14
CA ALA A 51 -9.49 3.14 -8.21
C ALA A 51 -10.81 3.65 -8.81
N PRO A 52 -11.65 2.77 -9.39
CA PRO A 52 -12.99 3.15 -9.80
C PRO A 52 -13.82 3.67 -8.62
N GLU A 53 -14.47 4.82 -8.78
CA GLU A 53 -15.40 5.39 -7.80
C GLU A 53 -16.81 5.53 -8.40
N LYS A 54 -17.83 5.28 -7.57
CA LYS A 54 -19.27 5.30 -7.92
C LYS A 54 -19.75 6.57 -8.61
N GLN A 55 -19.15 7.73 -8.31
CA GLN A 55 -19.61 9.02 -8.84
C GLN A 55 -18.88 9.46 -10.11
N ARG A 56 -17.72 8.86 -10.41
CA ARG A 56 -16.79 9.36 -11.41
C ARG A 56 -16.85 8.59 -12.73
N TYR A 57 -17.48 7.42 -12.72
CA TYR A 57 -17.60 6.49 -13.84
C TYR A 57 -19.05 5.94 -13.87
N ALA A 58 -19.51 5.46 -15.03
CA ALA A 58 -20.90 5.02 -15.26
C ALA A 58 -21.36 3.90 -14.29
N GLU A 59 -22.64 3.49 -14.33
CA GLU A 59 -23.22 2.48 -13.40
C GLU A 59 -22.37 1.20 -13.26
N GLU A 60 -21.68 0.79 -14.33
CA GLU A 60 -20.79 -0.38 -14.35
C GLU A 60 -19.56 -0.21 -13.44
N ALA A 61 -19.20 1.03 -13.09
CA ALA A 61 -18.09 1.32 -12.20
C ALA A 61 -18.37 1.05 -10.73
N GLU A 62 -19.64 0.93 -10.33
CA GLU A 62 -19.99 0.56 -8.96
C GLU A 62 -19.57 -0.88 -8.65
N LEU A 63 -19.72 -1.80 -9.62
CA LEU A 63 -19.26 -3.18 -9.50
C LEU A 63 -17.73 -3.24 -9.36
N PHE A 64 -17.00 -2.53 -10.22
CA PHE A 64 -15.54 -2.53 -10.17
C PHE A 64 -14.95 -1.79 -8.98
N ALA A 65 -15.66 -0.82 -8.39
CA ALA A 65 -15.24 -0.19 -7.14
C ALA A 65 -15.18 -1.24 -6.01
N ALA A 66 -16.21 -2.09 -5.90
CA ALA A 66 -16.26 -3.16 -4.92
C ALA A 66 -15.20 -4.24 -5.20
N GLU A 67 -15.04 -4.67 -6.46
CA GLU A 67 -14.01 -5.64 -6.84
C GLU A 67 -12.60 -5.13 -6.57
N SER A 68 -12.31 -3.87 -6.90
CA SER A 68 -11.00 -3.26 -6.63
C SER A 68 -10.71 -3.19 -5.14
N THR A 69 -11.72 -2.82 -4.33
CA THR A 69 -11.59 -2.77 -2.87
C THR A 69 -11.33 -4.15 -2.30
N TYR A 70 -12.10 -5.15 -2.72
CA TYR A 70 -11.91 -6.54 -2.31
C TYR A 70 -10.54 -7.07 -2.73
N PHE A 71 -10.09 -6.75 -3.94
CA PHE A 71 -8.79 -7.17 -4.45
C PHE A 71 -7.65 -6.59 -3.59
N LEU A 72 -7.68 -5.29 -3.29
CA LEU A 72 -6.69 -4.68 -2.40
C LEU A 72 -6.76 -5.29 -0.99
N ASP A 73 -7.95 -5.46 -0.43
CA ASP A 73 -8.14 -6.07 0.89
C ASP A 73 -7.53 -7.48 0.95
N SER A 74 -7.82 -8.33 -0.04
CA SER A 74 -7.26 -9.67 -0.13
C SER A 74 -5.72 -9.68 -0.24
N LEU A 75 -5.14 -8.61 -0.78
CA LEU A 75 -3.71 -8.49 -1.01
C LEU A 75 -2.94 -7.99 0.23
N ILE A 76 -3.53 -7.11 1.05
CA ILE A 76 -2.78 -6.42 2.12
C ILE A 76 -3.43 -6.43 3.51
N SER A 77 -4.71 -6.79 3.64
CA SER A 77 -5.44 -6.65 4.92
C SER A 77 -4.83 -7.53 6.01
N GLY A 78 -4.60 -6.95 7.19
CA GLY A 78 -3.94 -7.61 8.33
C GLY A 78 -2.44 -7.86 8.15
N GLN A 79 -1.86 -7.54 7.00
CA GLN A 79 -0.44 -7.78 6.71
C GLN A 79 0.43 -6.60 7.11
N ARG A 80 1.74 -6.84 7.21
CA ARG A 80 2.74 -5.78 7.27
C ARG A 80 3.11 -5.38 5.86
N VAL A 81 3.22 -4.08 5.63
CA VAL A 81 3.62 -3.52 4.33
C VAL A 81 4.69 -2.47 4.54
N LYS A 82 5.61 -2.39 3.59
CA LYS A 82 6.61 -1.34 3.52
C LYS A 82 6.10 -0.18 2.67
N LEU A 83 6.15 1.01 3.24
CA LEU A 83 5.90 2.27 2.58
C LEU A 83 7.19 2.78 1.95
N MET A 84 7.07 3.38 0.78
CA MET A 84 8.14 4.12 0.14
C MET A 84 7.57 5.42 -0.40
N PHE A 85 8.12 6.50 0.11
CA PHE A 85 7.69 7.85 -0.21
C PHE A 85 8.31 8.36 -1.52
N ASP A 86 7.74 9.43 -2.03
CA ASP A 86 8.30 10.24 -3.12
C ASP A 86 8.46 11.70 -2.62
N VAL A 87 8.55 12.67 -3.53
CA VAL A 87 8.81 14.09 -3.21
C VAL A 87 7.85 14.66 -2.15
N GLU A 88 6.55 14.40 -2.29
CA GLU A 88 5.53 14.78 -1.30
C GLU A 88 5.02 13.55 -0.56
N THR A 89 5.01 13.62 0.77
CA THR A 89 4.57 12.53 1.64
C THR A 89 3.12 12.63 2.06
N TYR A 90 2.48 13.78 1.87
CA TYR A 90 1.09 14.03 2.25
C TYR A 90 0.34 14.73 1.11
N ASP A 91 -0.96 14.44 0.98
CA ASP A 91 -1.85 15.23 0.14
C ASP A 91 -2.58 16.33 0.93
N VAL A 92 -3.44 17.08 0.23
CA VAL A 92 -4.23 18.18 0.81
C VAL A 92 -5.29 17.73 1.83
N TYR A 93 -5.51 16.42 1.97
CA TYR A 93 -6.44 15.82 2.91
C TYR A 93 -5.72 15.14 4.09
N ASP A 94 -4.43 15.44 4.28
CA ASP A 94 -3.56 14.85 5.30
C ASP A 94 -3.44 13.32 5.19
N ARG A 95 -3.66 12.74 4.00
CA ARG A 95 -3.38 11.32 3.75
C ARG A 95 -1.92 11.15 3.41
N THR A 96 -1.31 10.11 3.95
CA THR A 96 0.07 9.72 3.63
C THR A 96 0.13 9.11 2.24
N LEU A 97 0.97 9.68 1.38
CA LEU A 97 1.19 9.24 0.01
C LEU A 97 2.34 8.22 -0.02
N ALA A 98 2.07 6.99 -0.45
CA ALA A 98 3.11 5.97 -0.55
C ALA A 98 3.00 5.05 -1.78
N TYR A 99 4.16 4.59 -2.25
CA TYR A 99 4.32 3.33 -2.96
C TYR A 99 4.42 2.20 -1.93
N VAL A 100 3.70 1.10 -2.13
CA VAL A 100 3.52 0.08 -1.09
C VAL A 100 4.01 -1.29 -1.57
N PHE A 101 4.77 -1.96 -0.70
CA PHE A 101 5.29 -3.30 -0.95
C PHE A 101 4.85 -4.25 0.17
N THR A 102 4.42 -5.46 -0.18
CA THR A 102 4.21 -6.52 0.81
C THR A 102 5.56 -7.05 1.34
N GLU A 103 5.55 -7.82 2.42
CA GLU A 103 6.78 -8.48 2.93
C GLU A 103 7.41 -9.41 1.86
N ASP A 104 6.59 -10.02 1.01
CA ASP A 104 7.01 -10.84 -0.13
C ASP A 104 7.42 -10.02 -1.37
N SER A 105 7.64 -8.71 -1.20
CA SER A 105 8.10 -7.77 -2.24
C SER A 105 7.14 -7.58 -3.42
N VAL A 106 5.84 -7.84 -3.24
CA VAL A 106 4.82 -7.49 -4.24
C VAL A 106 4.64 -5.97 -4.23
N PHE A 107 4.88 -5.32 -5.38
CA PHE A 107 4.59 -3.89 -5.54
C PHE A 107 3.10 -3.67 -5.74
N VAL A 108 2.39 -3.32 -4.65
CA VAL A 108 0.93 -3.25 -4.57
C VAL A 108 0.36 -2.31 -5.62
N ASN A 109 0.89 -1.09 -5.76
CA ASN A 109 0.39 -0.10 -6.72
C ASN A 109 0.41 -0.64 -8.16
N GLU A 110 1.51 -1.26 -8.58
CA GLU A 110 1.60 -1.87 -9.91
C GLU A 110 0.70 -3.10 -10.03
N HIS A 111 0.57 -3.88 -8.97
CA HIS A 111 -0.27 -5.08 -8.95
C HIS A 111 -1.75 -4.74 -9.17
N MET A 112 -2.23 -3.63 -8.61
CA MET A 112 -3.58 -3.09 -8.87
C MET A 112 -3.77 -2.80 -10.37
N LEU A 113 -2.83 -2.10 -10.99
CA LEU A 113 -2.87 -1.78 -12.43
C LEU A 113 -2.81 -3.03 -13.31
N LYS A 114 -1.93 -3.98 -12.97
CA LYS A 114 -1.70 -5.20 -13.73
C LYS A 114 -2.97 -6.04 -13.85
N ASN A 115 -3.80 -6.06 -12.81
CA ASN A 115 -5.05 -6.80 -12.76
C ASN A 115 -6.27 -5.98 -13.20
N GLY A 116 -6.07 -4.72 -13.65
CA GLY A 116 -7.16 -3.86 -14.09
C GLY A 116 -8.08 -3.42 -12.95
N MET A 117 -7.57 -3.34 -11.71
CA MET A 117 -8.30 -2.89 -10.54
C MET A 117 -8.19 -1.38 -10.33
N ALA A 118 -7.23 -0.71 -10.98
CA ALA A 118 -7.07 0.74 -10.91
C ALA A 118 -6.67 1.32 -12.28
N TYR A 119 -6.85 2.62 -12.41
CA TYR A 119 -6.37 3.45 -13.51
C TYR A 119 -4.98 4.01 -13.19
N ASN A 120 -4.14 4.21 -14.21
CA ASN A 120 -2.89 4.95 -14.05
C ASN A 120 -3.19 6.45 -13.87
N PHE A 121 -2.77 7.02 -12.75
CA PHE A 121 -3.09 8.39 -12.35
C PHE A 121 -1.82 9.14 -11.89
N PRO A 122 -0.96 9.58 -12.83
CA PRO A 122 0.26 10.29 -12.49
C PRO A 122 -0.06 11.70 -11.97
N PHE A 123 0.48 12.05 -10.81
CA PHE A 123 0.30 13.35 -10.17
C PHE A 123 1.64 13.91 -9.70
N ALA A 124 1.99 15.11 -10.17
CA ALA A 124 3.26 15.76 -9.80
C ALA A 124 3.18 16.29 -8.35
N PRO A 125 4.29 16.28 -7.60
CA PRO A 125 5.65 15.90 -8.00
C PRO A 125 5.96 14.39 -7.90
N ASN A 126 5.02 13.56 -7.46
CA ASN A 126 5.21 12.14 -7.18
C ASN A 126 5.14 11.24 -8.43
N LEU A 127 6.19 11.30 -9.25
CA LEU A 127 6.23 10.69 -10.59
C LEU A 127 7.23 9.53 -10.73
N LYS A 128 7.85 9.06 -9.65
CA LYS A 128 8.94 8.05 -9.69
C LYS A 128 8.62 6.81 -10.54
N TYR A 129 7.39 6.32 -10.50
CA TYR A 129 6.94 5.13 -11.28
C TYR A 129 5.99 5.44 -12.45
N ALA A 130 5.78 6.71 -12.81
CA ALA A 130 4.77 7.10 -13.80
C ALA A 130 4.94 6.40 -15.16
N PHE A 131 6.18 6.22 -15.62
CA PHE A 131 6.46 5.50 -16.87
C PHE A 131 6.12 4.01 -16.77
N GLN A 132 6.49 3.36 -15.66
CA GLN A 132 6.20 1.94 -15.41
C GLN A 132 4.69 1.69 -15.35
N PHE A 133 3.97 2.49 -14.58
CA PHE A 133 2.52 2.38 -14.42
C PHE A 133 1.78 2.57 -15.74
N LYS A 134 2.18 3.55 -16.56
CA LYS A 134 1.65 3.73 -17.91
C LYS A 134 1.82 2.47 -18.77
N GLN A 135 2.96 1.80 -18.69
CA GLN A 135 3.23 0.60 -19.47
C GLN A 135 2.46 -0.61 -18.94
N THR A 136 2.28 -0.71 -17.62
CA THR A 136 1.49 -1.78 -16.98
C THR A 136 0.01 -1.64 -17.30
N GLU A 137 -0.57 -0.44 -17.21
CA GLU A 137 -1.95 -0.20 -17.62
C GLU A 137 -2.18 -0.52 -19.11
N ARG A 138 -1.24 -0.15 -19.99
CA ARG A 138 -1.31 -0.50 -21.42
C ARG A 138 -1.35 -2.02 -21.65
N LYS A 139 -0.64 -2.81 -20.84
CA LYS A 139 -0.69 -4.28 -20.91
C LYS A 139 -2.03 -4.80 -20.41
N ALA A 140 -2.51 -4.32 -19.27
CA ALA A 140 -3.81 -4.70 -18.71
C ALA A 140 -4.96 -4.43 -19.70
N ARG A 141 -4.95 -3.27 -20.37
CA ARG A 141 -5.91 -2.93 -21.44
C ARG A 141 -5.90 -3.92 -22.59
N LYS A 142 -4.71 -4.29 -23.08
CA LYS A 142 -4.56 -5.27 -24.18
C LYS A 142 -5.05 -6.65 -23.76
N SER A 143 -4.83 -7.03 -22.51
CA SER A 143 -5.29 -8.29 -21.92
C SER A 143 -6.76 -8.27 -21.50
N LYS A 144 -7.46 -7.12 -21.62
CA LYS A 144 -8.88 -6.96 -21.29
C LYS A 144 -9.25 -7.44 -19.88
N VAL A 145 -8.38 -7.18 -18.90
CA VAL A 145 -8.60 -7.58 -17.49
C VAL A 145 -9.28 -6.48 -16.68
N GLY A 146 -10.05 -6.87 -15.67
CA GLY A 146 -10.75 -5.95 -14.76
C GLY A 146 -11.61 -4.94 -15.51
N ILE A 147 -11.46 -3.65 -15.17
CA ILE A 147 -12.16 -2.51 -15.77
C ILE A 147 -11.99 -2.39 -17.30
N TRP A 148 -11.06 -3.13 -17.89
CA TRP A 148 -10.79 -3.15 -19.33
C TRP A 148 -11.53 -4.26 -20.08
N ASN A 149 -12.28 -5.13 -19.40
CA ASN A 149 -13.04 -6.20 -20.04
C ASN A 149 -14.26 -5.62 -20.79
N PRO A 150 -14.37 -5.79 -22.12
CA PRO A 150 -15.51 -5.28 -22.89
C PRO A 150 -16.80 -6.07 -22.69
N GLU A 151 -16.75 -7.28 -22.13
CA GLU A 151 -17.95 -8.11 -21.88
C GLU A 151 -18.71 -7.71 -20.61
N LEU A 152 -18.12 -6.82 -19.83
CA LEU A 152 -18.68 -6.28 -18.58
C LEU A 152 -19.25 -4.86 -18.77
N LYS A 153 -19.51 -4.46 -20.03
CA LYS A 153 -20.06 -3.17 -20.46
C LYS A 153 -21.34 -3.36 -21.25
#